data_AF-A0A0P0WAJ7-F1
#
_entry.id   AF-A0A0P0WAJ7-F1
#
_cell.length_a   1.000
_cell.length_b   1.000
_cell.length_c   1.000
_cell.angle_alpha   90.00
_cell.angle_beta   90.00
_cell.angle_gamma   90.00
#
_symmetry.space_group_name_H-M   'P 1'
#
loop_
_entity.id
_entity.type
_entity.pdbx_description
1 polymer ?
#
loop_
_entity_poly.entity_id
_entity_poly.type
_entity_poly.pdbx_seq_one_letter_code
_entity_poly.pdbx_strand_id
1 'polypeptide(L)'
;MPLLKRRPFFLLDPPKDLNPEDKVFQVRYTKEIFRDYQEYLNRVNLYRERVWTCKVSGKSNLTYEEALVSEHHAAEKAQQLPRELIAPVLHMIQYIFSKKTFLKD
;
A
#
# COMPACT_ATOMS: atom_id res chain seq x y z
N MET A 1 2.32 0.68 -1.66
CA MET A 1 1.39 -0.45 -1.74
C MET A 1 0.80 -0.69 -0.38
N PRO A 2 -0.54 -0.82 -0.29
CA PRO A 2 -1.26 -1.01 0.95
C PRO A 2 -0.76 -2.20 1.76
N LEU A 3 -0.86 -2.08 3.08
CA LEU A 3 -0.50 -3.13 4.01
C LEU A 3 -1.74 -3.97 4.35
N LEU A 4 -1.60 -5.29 4.31
CA LEU A 4 -2.63 -6.22 4.74
C LEU A 4 -2.47 -6.46 6.24
N LYS A 5 -3.44 -6.03 7.06
CA LYS A 5 -3.36 -6.14 8.54
C LYS A 5 -2.02 -5.59 9.08
N ARG A 6 -1.57 -4.46 8.53
CA ARG A 6 -0.29 -3.78 8.82
C ARG A 6 0.97 -4.57 8.46
N ARG A 7 0.86 -5.67 7.71
CA ARG A 7 1.99 -6.41 7.15
C ARG A 7 2.17 -6.09 5.67
N PRO A 8 3.41 -6.09 5.16
CA PRO A 8 3.66 -6.01 3.73
C PRO A 8 2.88 -7.10 2.99
N PHE A 9 2.22 -6.70 1.92
CA PHE A 9 1.62 -7.60 0.94
C PHE A 9 2.51 -7.58 -0.31
N PHE A 10 2.46 -8.60 -1.16
CA PHE A 10 3.19 -8.65 -2.42
C PHE A 10 2.25 -9.11 -3.52
N LEU A 11 2.28 -8.42 -4.66
CA LEU A 11 1.49 -8.83 -5.83
C LEU A 11 2.15 -10.06 -6.48
N LEU A 12 1.33 -10.87 -7.13
CA LEU A 12 1.80 -11.98 -7.93
C LEU A 12 2.38 -11.47 -9.24
N ASP A 13 3.52 -12.04 -9.62
CA ASP A 13 4.05 -11.89 -10.96
C ASP A 13 3.13 -12.57 -11.98
N PRO A 14 3.04 -12.04 -13.21
CA PRO A 14 2.27 -12.69 -14.27
C PRO A 14 2.86 -14.07 -14.60
N PRO A 15 2.02 -15.06 -14.99
CA PRO A 15 2.50 -16.35 -15.48
C PRO A 15 3.47 -16.17 -16.66
N LYS A 16 4.61 -16.88 -16.62
CA LYS A 16 5.69 -16.74 -17.62
C LYS A 16 5.33 -17.35 -18.98
N ASP A 17 4.38 -18.27 -18.98
CA ASP A 17 3.92 -19.09 -20.11
C ASP A 17 2.60 -18.57 -20.69
N LEU A 18 2.29 -17.28 -20.52
CA LEU A 18 1.04 -16.70 -20.98
C LEU A 18 1.07 -16.46 -22.50
N ASN A 19 0.14 -17.08 -23.23
CA ASN A 19 -0.06 -16.80 -24.64
C ASN A 19 -1.05 -15.64 -24.84
N PRO A 20 -0.91 -14.83 -25.90
CA PRO A 20 -1.85 -13.75 -26.19
C PRO A 20 -3.32 -14.17 -26.36
N GLU A 21 -3.55 -15.44 -26.73
CA GLU A 21 -4.89 -16.01 -26.95
C GLU A 21 -5.48 -16.66 -25.67
N ASP A 22 -4.69 -16.77 -24.59
CA ASP A 22 -5.13 -17.38 -23.35
C ASP A 22 -6.25 -16.55 -22.71
N LYS A 23 -7.37 -17.21 -22.38
CA LYS A 23 -8.42 -16.58 -21.58
C LYS A 23 -8.01 -16.57 -20.12
N VAL A 24 -7.86 -15.37 -19.55
CA VAL A 24 -7.45 -15.16 -18.17
C VAL A 24 -8.32 -14.14 -17.46
N PHE A 25 -8.29 -14.18 -16.13
CA PHE A 25 -8.94 -13.21 -15.27
C PHE A 25 -7.90 -12.21 -14.74
N GLN A 26 -8.11 -10.92 -14.98
CA GLN A 26 -7.19 -9.88 -14.52
C GLN A 26 -7.86 -8.97 -13.48
N VAL A 27 -7.16 -8.68 -12.39
CA VAL A 27 -7.58 -7.66 -11.42
C VAL A 27 -7.32 -6.27 -12.02
N ARG A 28 -8.37 -5.45 -12.15
CA ARG A 28 -8.32 -4.17 -12.88
C ARG A 28 -7.22 -3.21 -12.42
N TYR A 29 -6.99 -3.10 -11.11
CA TYR A 29 -6.09 -2.11 -10.51
C TYR A 29 -4.73 -2.67 -10.06
N THR A 30 -4.61 -3.98 -9.76
CA THR A 30 -3.29 -4.60 -9.48
C THR A 30 -2.64 -5.24 -10.71
N LYS A 31 -3.42 -5.43 -11.79
CA LYS A 31 -3.01 -6.09 -13.03
C LYS A 31 -2.58 -7.55 -12.88
N GLU A 32 -2.75 -8.14 -11.70
CA GLU A 32 -2.50 -9.56 -11.46
C GLU A 32 -3.41 -10.42 -12.32
N ILE A 33 -2.83 -11.49 -12.86
CA ILE A 33 -3.45 -12.40 -13.82
C ILE A 33 -3.62 -13.76 -13.17
N PHE A 34 -4.80 -14.34 -13.32
CA PHE A 34 -5.17 -15.65 -12.82
C PHE A 34 -5.74 -16.49 -13.95
N ARG A 35 -5.33 -17.76 -14.03
CA ARG A 35 -5.94 -18.75 -14.93
C ARG A 35 -7.18 -19.38 -14.29
N ASP A 36 -7.13 -19.58 -12.97
CA ASP A 36 -8.25 -20.12 -12.21
C ASP A 36 -9.21 -19.01 -11.74
N TYR A 37 -10.51 -19.26 -11.92
CA TYR A 37 -11.55 -18.30 -11.57
C TYR A 37 -11.75 -18.19 -10.05
N GLN A 38 -11.61 -19.29 -9.31
CA GLN A 38 -11.78 -19.29 -7.86
C GLN A 38 -10.64 -18.53 -7.17
N GLU A 39 -9.40 -18.69 -7.62
CA GLU A 39 -8.25 -17.91 -7.15
C GLU A 39 -8.44 -16.40 -7.41
N TYR A 40 -8.89 -16.06 -8.62
CA TYR A 40 -9.25 -14.69 -8.97
C TYR A 40 -10.31 -14.12 -8.04
N LEU A 41 -11.41 -14.85 -7.81
CA LEU A 41 -12.50 -14.41 -6.93
C LEU A 41 -12.02 -14.24 -5.49
N ASN A 42 -11.25 -15.19 -4.97
CA ASN A 42 -10.66 -15.10 -3.64
C ASN A 42 -9.79 -13.85 -3.51
N ARG A 43 -9.01 -13.52 -4.55
CA ARG A 43 -8.18 -12.31 -4.55
C ARG A 43 -9.01 -11.04 -4.56
N VAL A 44 -10.03 -10.96 -5.42
CA VAL A 44 -10.92 -9.81 -5.50
C VAL A 44 -11.66 -9.60 -4.17
N ASN A 45 -12.11 -10.68 -3.53
CA ASN A 45 -12.77 -10.63 -2.24
C ASN A 45 -11.82 -10.10 -1.15
N LEU A 46 -10.58 -10.60 -1.08
CA LEU A 46 -9.57 -10.08 -0.16
C LEU A 46 -9.33 -8.57 -0.34
N TYR A 47 -9.31 -8.07 -1.58
CA TYR A 47 -9.14 -6.64 -1.84
C TYR A 47 -10.34 -5.78 -1.43
N ARG A 48 -11.54 -6.38 -1.35
CA ARG A 48 -12.78 -5.72 -0.88
C ARG A 48 -12.93 -5.75 0.64
N GLU A 49 -12.23 -6.63 1.34
CA GLU A 49 -12.24 -6.65 2.81
C GLU A 49 -11.63 -5.37 3.39
N ARG A 50 -12.20 -4.87 4.50
CA ARG A 50 -11.69 -3.67 5.19
C ARG A 50 -10.56 -3.97 6.17
N VAL A 51 -9.53 -4.65 5.68
CA VAL A 51 -8.35 -5.08 6.46
C VAL A 51 -7.06 -4.39 5.99
N TRP A 52 -7.17 -3.47 5.02
CA TRP A 52 -6.05 -2.77 4.44
C TRP A 52 -5.72 -1.48 5.19
N THR A 53 -4.45 -1.09 5.11
CA THR A 53 -3.91 0.11 5.74
C THR A 53 -3.05 0.86 4.73
N CYS A 54 -3.26 2.17 4.62
CA CYS A 54 -2.41 3.05 3.83
C CYS A 54 -0.99 3.06 4.40
N LYS A 55 0.02 2.67 3.60
CA LYS A 55 1.41 2.61 4.06
C LYS A 55 1.98 3.99 4.42
N VAL A 56 1.50 5.04 3.75
CA VAL A 56 2.02 6.41 3.91
C VAL A 56 1.38 7.11 5.12
N SER A 57 0.05 7.12 5.21
CA SER A 57 -0.67 7.85 6.27
C SER A 57 -0.99 7.02 7.51
N GLY A 58 -0.87 5.69 7.45
CA GLY A 58 -1.25 4.79 8.54
C GLY A 58 -2.75 4.60 8.75
N LYS A 59 -3.60 5.26 7.95
CA LYS A 59 -5.07 5.05 7.98
C LYS A 59 -5.42 3.59 7.74
N SER A 60 -6.17 2.98 8.65
CA SER A 60 -6.58 1.57 8.62
C SER A 60 -8.07 1.39 8.38
N ASN A 61 -8.52 0.13 8.28
CA ASN A 61 -9.93 -0.24 8.03
C ASN A 61 -10.43 0.22 6.65
N LEU A 62 -9.53 0.16 5.67
CA LEU A 62 -9.79 0.51 4.27
C LEU A 62 -9.86 -0.75 3.42
N THR A 63 -10.51 -0.66 2.26
CA THR A 63 -10.30 -1.61 1.15
C THR A 63 -8.93 -1.36 0.51
N TYR A 64 -8.49 -2.28 -0.34
CA TYR A 64 -7.22 -2.12 -1.05
C TYR A 64 -7.19 -0.86 -1.93
N GLU A 65 -8.28 -0.62 -2.66
CA GLU A 65 -8.41 0.54 -3.56
C GLU A 65 -8.48 1.85 -2.78
N GLU A 66 -9.26 1.91 -1.70
CA GLU A 66 -9.30 3.07 -0.79
C GLU A 66 -7.91 3.37 -0.21
N ALA A 67 -7.15 2.32 0.16
CA ALA A 67 -5.79 2.48 0.67
C ALA A 67 -4.81 2.96 -0.41
N LEU A 68 -4.92 2.49 -1.66
CA LEU A 68 -4.13 3.01 -2.79
C LEU A 68 -4.40 4.49 -3.04
N VAL A 69 -5.68 4.87 -3.09
CA VAL A 69 -6.08 6.27 -3.24
C VAL A 69 -5.53 7.09 -2.07
N SER A 70 -5.62 6.59 -0.85
CA SER A 70 -5.04 7.27 0.32
C SER A 70 -3.52 7.38 0.26
N GLU A 71 -2.81 6.40 -0.31
CA GLU A 71 -1.36 6.47 -0.51
C GLU A 71 -0.99 7.56 -1.51
N HIS A 72 -1.70 7.63 -2.64
CA HIS A 72 -1.50 8.67 -3.65
C HIS A 72 -1.67 10.07 -3.06
N HIS A 73 -2.81 10.33 -2.42
CA HIS A 73 -3.11 11.63 -1.80
C HIS A 73 -2.11 12.00 -0.70
N ALA A 74 -1.64 11.02 0.08
CA ALA A 74 -0.65 11.27 1.12
C ALA A 74 0.73 11.59 0.52
N ALA A 75 1.11 10.93 -0.57
CA ALA A 75 2.35 11.21 -1.28
C ALA A 75 2.32 12.60 -1.95
N GLU A 76 1.20 12.99 -2.58
CA GLU A 76 1.02 14.32 -3.16
C GLU A 76 1.14 15.42 -2.09
N LYS A 77 0.49 15.25 -0.94
CA LYS A 77 0.60 16.20 0.18
C LYS A 77 2.02 16.31 0.71
N ALA A 78 2.76 15.20 0.77
CA ALA A 78 4.16 15.22 1.20
C ALA A 78 5.04 16.01 0.22
N GLN A 79 4.77 15.93 -1.08
CA GLN A 79 5.50 16.69 -2.11
C GLN A 79 5.21 18.20 -2.08
N GLN A 80 4.07 18.61 -1.52
CA GLN A 80 3.69 20.02 -1.38
C GLN A 80 4.38 20.71 -0.20
N LEU A 81 5.14 20.00 0.63
CA LEU A 81 5.89 20.62 1.74
C LEU A 81 7.01 21.53 1.20
N PRO A 82 7.09 22.79 1.67
CA PRO A 82 8.18 23.70 1.32
C PRO A 82 9.54 23.10 1.68
N ARG A 83 10.52 23.24 0.78
CA ARG A 83 11.85 22.63 0.94
C ARG A 83 12.59 23.16 2.16
N GLU A 84 12.33 24.42 2.50
CA GLU A 84 12.88 25.14 3.65
C GLU A 84 12.40 24.54 4.97
N LEU A 85 11.22 23.91 4.98
CA LEU A 85 10.65 23.28 6.16
C LEU A 85 11.08 21.82 6.33
N ILE A 86 11.53 21.14 5.27
CA ILE A 86 11.90 19.72 5.33
C ILE A 86 13.01 19.49 6.36
N ALA A 87 14.12 20.23 6.29
CA ALA A 87 15.23 20.04 7.22
C ALA A 87 14.86 20.35 8.70
N PRO A 88 14.24 21.51 9.03
CA PRO A 88 13.76 21.77 10.39
C PRO A 88 12.79 20.72 10.92
N VAL A 89 11.83 20.28 10.10
CA VAL A 89 10.85 19.25 10.49
C VAL A 89 11.55 17.92 10.75
N LEU A 90 12.49 17.51 9.91
CA LEU A 90 13.26 16.28 10.13
C LEU A 90 14.09 16.35 11.42
N HIS A 91 14.74 17.48 11.70
CA HIS A 91 15.46 17.68 12.96
C HIS A 91 14.54 17.58 14.18
N MET A 92 13.35 18.20 14.13
CA MET A 92 12.35 18.10 15.20
C MET A 92 11.90 16.65 15.42
N ILE A 93 11.61 15.93 14.34
CA ILE A 93 11.22 14.53 14.38
C ILE A 93 12.34 13.68 15.01
N GLN A 94 13.57 13.81 14.52
CA GLN A 94 14.74 13.09 15.04
C GLN A 94 14.94 13.36 16.54
N TYR A 95 14.83 14.61 16.96
CA TYR A 95 14.95 14.99 18.37
C TYR A 95 13.84 14.35 19.24
N ILE A 96 12.58 14.40 18.78
CA ILE A 96 11.45 13.77 19.49
C ILE A 96 11.65 12.26 19.60
N PHE A 97 12.13 11.60 18.55
CA PHE A 97 12.40 10.15 18.57
C PHE A 97 13.55 9.79 19.50
N SER A 98 14.67 10.52 19.44
CA SER A 98 15.82 10.32 20.34
C SER A 98 15.45 10.49 21.81
N LYS A 99 14.60 11.46 22.13
CA LYS A 99 14.10 11.66 23.51
C LYS A 99 13.15 10.53 23.94
N LYS A 100 12.30 10.03 23.05
CA LYS A 100 11.41 8.90 23.36
C LYS A 100 12.15 7.59 23.59
N THR A 101 13.26 7.34 22.87
CA THR A 101 14.10 6.18 23.13
C THR A 101 14.77 6.28 24.51
N PHE A 102 15.25 7.48 24.88
CA PHE A 102 15.91 7.69 26.17
C PHE A 102 14.97 7.63 27.40
N LEU A 103 13.67 7.86 27.21
CA LEU A 103 12.66 7.79 28.28
C LEU A 103 12.05 6.38 28.45
N LYS A 104 12.49 5.40 27.67
CA LYS A 104 12.06 4.00 27.80
C LYS A 104 13.06 3.11 28.52
N ASP A 105 14.26 3.60 28.77
CA ASP A 105 15.31 2.97 29.58
C ASP A 105 15.29 3.57 31.00
#